data_AF-A0A4Q6BIM7-F1
#
_entry.id   AF-A0A4Q6BIM7-F1
#
_cell.length_a   1.000
_cell.length_b   1.000
_cell.length_c   1.000
_cell.angle_alpha   90.00
_cell.angle_beta   90.00
_cell.angle_gamma   90.00
#
_symmetry.space_group_name_H-M   'P 1'
#
loop_
_entity.id
_entity.type
_entity.pdbx_description
1 polymer ?
#
loop_
_entity_poly.entity_id
_entity_poly.type
_entity_poly.pdbx_seq_one_letter_code
_entity_poly.pdbx_strand_id
1 'polypeptide(L)' 'EQHLLSIPVICGGGQAAQALGKLSQRERFHWLVAPRSAVIQTSPVHTGRCEDPRTTLELLLRTMVAL' A
#
# COMPACT_ATOMS: atom_id res chain seq x y z
N GLU A 1 13.47 -0.85 -6.39
CA GLU A 1 13.32 -0.59 -4.94
C GLU A 1 12.90 0.84 -4.58
N GLN A 2 13.59 1.88 -5.06
CA GLN A 2 13.35 3.27 -4.60
C GLN A 2 11.87 3.73 -4.69
N HIS A 3 11.14 3.38 -5.75
CA HIS A 3 9.73 3.74 -5.86
C HIS A 3 8.84 3.05 -4.81
N LEU A 4 9.14 1.80 -4.43
CA LEU A 4 8.36 1.05 -3.44
C LEU A 4 8.47 1.68 -2.04
N LEU A 5 9.61 2.31 -1.73
CA LEU A 5 9.83 2.98 -0.45
C LEU A 5 8.91 4.20 -0.25
N SER A 6 8.29 4.73 -1.31
CA SER A 6 7.30 5.80 -1.20
C SER A 6 5.99 5.34 -0.53
N ILE A 7 5.63 4.06 -0.65
CA ILE A 7 4.39 3.50 -0.09
C ILE A 7 4.31 3.69 1.44
N PRO A 8 5.29 3.23 2.25
CA PRO A 8 5.22 3.41 3.71
C PRO A 8 5.26 4.89 4.12
N VAL A 9 5.96 5.74 3.38
CA VAL A 9 5.99 7.20 3.62
C VAL A 9 4.59 7.80 3.43
N ILE A 10 3.90 7.48 2.34
CA ILE A 10 2.54 7.95 2.08
C ILE A 10 1.56 7.40 3.12
N CYS A 11 1.70 6.14 3.52
CA CYS A 11 0.89 5.55 4.60
C CYS A 11 1.03 6.35 5.91
N GLY A 12 2.27 6.66 6.30
CA GLY A 12 2.58 7.46 7.50
C GLY A 12 2.07 8.89 7.45
N GLY A 13 1.95 9.48 6.25
CA GLY A 13 1.49 10.85 6.07
C GLY A 13 2.49 11.89 6.59
N GLY A 14 2.00 13.11 6.85
CA GLY A 14 2.83 14.20 7.39
C GLY A 14 3.84 14.74 6.39
N GLN A 15 4.80 15.52 6.89
CA GLN A 15 5.70 16.32 6.04
C GLN A 15 6.54 15.48 5.07
N ALA A 16 6.94 14.27 5.47
CA ALA A 16 7.72 13.36 4.62
C ALA A 16 6.96 12.92 3.36
N ALA A 17 5.62 12.83 3.43
CA ALA A 17 4.76 12.49 2.30
C ALA A 17 4.33 13.73 1.48
N GLN A 18 4.88 14.91 1.78
CA GLN A 18 4.66 16.16 1.03
C GLN A 18 3.17 16.48 0.87
N ALA A 19 2.70 16.78 -0.36
CA ALA A 19 1.31 17.11 -0.64
C ALA A 19 0.35 15.98 -0.26
N LEU A 20 0.73 14.72 -0.48
CA LEU A 20 -0.09 13.56 -0.12
C LEU A 20 -0.20 13.39 1.40
N GLY A 21 0.83 13.83 2.14
CA GLY A 21 0.82 13.79 3.60
C GLY A 21 -0.22 14.68 4.27
N LYS A 22 -0.75 15.67 3.56
CA LYS A 22 -1.83 16.57 4.02
C LYS A 22 -3.22 15.97 3.85
N LEU A 23 -3.37 14.92 3.05
CA LEU A 23 -4.63 14.22 2.82
C LEU A 23 -5.00 13.39 4.05
N SER A 24 -6.29 13.16 4.28
CA SER A 24 -6.76 12.20 5.28
C SER A 24 -6.26 10.79 4.98
N GLN A 25 -6.25 9.91 5.99
CA GLN A 25 -5.84 8.52 5.81
C GLN A 25 -6.63 7.82 4.68
N ARG A 26 -7.95 8.06 4.62
CA ARG A 26 -8.82 7.52 3.58
C ARG A 26 -8.43 8.00 2.19
N GLU A 27 -8.18 9.30 2.01
CA GLU A 27 -7.77 9.86 0.72
C GLU A 27 -6.41 9.33 0.27
N ARG A 28 -5.45 9.19 1.19
CA ARG A 28 -4.15 8.58 0.90
C ARG A 28 -4.31 7.13 0.45
N PHE A 29 -5.14 6.35 1.14
CA PHE A 29 -5.44 4.97 0.75
C PHE A 29 -6.05 4.91 -0.65
N HIS A 30 -7.09 5.71 -0.94
CA HIS A 30 -7.68 5.78 -2.28
C HIS A 30 -6.68 6.18 -3.36
N TRP A 31 -5.75 7.08 -3.05
CA TRP A 31 -4.70 7.48 -3.99
C TRP A 31 -3.73 6.31 -4.28
N LEU A 32 -3.33 5.56 -3.25
CA LEU A 32 -2.38 4.45 -3.34
C LEU A 32 -2.93 3.27 -4.16
N VAL A 33 -4.22 2.99 -4.05
CA VAL A 33 -4.87 1.86 -4.73
C VAL A 33 -5.46 2.21 -6.09
N ALA A 34 -5.34 3.47 -6.52
CA ALA A 34 -5.84 3.92 -7.80
C ALA A 34 -5.05 3.23 -8.95
N PRO A 35 -5.71 2.54 -9.90
CA PRO A 35 -5.06 1.76 -10.96
C PRO A 35 -4.48 2.62 -12.09
N ARG A 36 -3.93 3.79 -11.75
CA ARG A 36 -3.48 4.83 -12.70
C ARG A 36 -1.96 5.00 -12.74
N SER A 37 -1.23 4.28 -11.91
CA SER A 37 0.23 4.37 -11.84
C SER A 37 0.87 3.46 -12.88
N ALA A 38 1.66 4.05 -13.78
CA ALA A 38 2.50 3.30 -14.72
C ALA A 38 3.81 2.78 -14.09
N VAL A 39 4.10 3.15 -12.83
CA VAL A 39 5.34 2.77 -12.13
C VAL A 39 5.10 1.62 -11.15
N ILE A 40 4.01 1.67 -10.39
CA ILE A 40 3.62 0.62 -9.43
C ILE A 40 2.17 0.27 -9.71
N GLN A 41 1.93 -0.90 -10.31
CA GLN A 41 0.59 -1.36 -10.61
C GLN A 41 0.05 -2.19 -9.43
N THR A 42 -0.80 -1.60 -8.60
CA THR A 42 -1.44 -2.30 -7.47
C THR A 42 -2.55 -3.22 -7.95
N SER A 43 -2.77 -4.33 -7.25
CA SER A 43 -3.94 -5.18 -7.47
C SER A 43 -5.24 -4.48 -7.03
N PRO A 44 -6.41 -4.97 -7.46
CA PRO A 44 -7.68 -4.56 -6.88
C PRO A 44 -7.69 -4.71 -5.35
N VAL A 45 -8.43 -3.82 -4.69
CA VAL A 45 -8.62 -3.89 -3.23
C VAL A 45 -9.67 -4.94 -2.90
N HIS A 46 -9.34 -5.83 -1.97
CA HIS A 46 -10.27 -6.82 -1.42
C HIS A 46 -10.44 -6.59 0.08
N THR A 47 -11.50 -5.87 0.47
CA THR A 47 -11.82 -5.63 1.89
C THR A 47 -12.50 -6.85 2.52
N GLY A 48 -12.43 -6.97 3.85
CA GLY A 48 -13.17 -7.98 4.61
C GLY A 48 -12.67 -9.42 4.49
N ARG A 49 -11.52 -9.66 3.85
CA ARG A 49 -10.90 -11.00 3.70
C ARG A 49 -9.74 -11.25 4.66
N CYS A 50 -9.43 -10.28 5.51
CA CYS A 50 -8.24 -10.27 6.36
C CYS A 50 -8.59 -9.68 7.73
N GLU A 51 -8.44 -10.49 8.78
CA GLU A 51 -8.61 -10.06 10.17
C GLU A 51 -7.29 -9.61 10.79
N ASP A 52 -6.19 -10.30 10.45
CA ASP A 52 -4.82 -9.93 10.83
C ASP A 52 -3.94 -9.71 9.59
N PRO A 53 -3.62 -8.45 9.25
CA PRO A 53 -2.76 -8.11 8.12
C PRO A 53 -1.36 -8.71 8.17
N ARG A 54 -0.77 -8.84 9.37
CA ARG A 54 0.61 -9.33 9.51
C ARG A 54 0.67 -10.80 9.17
N THR A 55 -0.15 -11.61 9.84
CA THR A 55 -0.23 -13.06 9.63
C THR A 55 -0.60 -13.38 8.18
N THR A 56 -1.55 -12.64 7.60
CA THR A 56 -1.97 -12.84 6.20
C THR A 56 -0.85 -12.52 5.22
N LEU A 57 -0.09 -11.45 5.44
CA LEU A 57 1.04 -11.09 4.57
C LEU A 57 2.13 -12.17 4.58
N GLU A 58 2.49 -12.67 5.76
CA GLU A 58 3.49 -13.73 5.90
C GLU A 58 3.07 -15.02 5.16
N LEU A 59 1.79 -15.41 5.28
CA LEU A 59 1.22 -16.56 4.56
C LEU A 59 1.29 -16.36 3.04
N LEU A 60 0.90 -15.19 2.54
CA LEU A 60 0.89 -14.89 1.10
C LEU A 60 2.31 -14.91 0.52
N LEU A 61 3.27 -14.31 1.21
CA LEU A 61 4.68 -14.34 0.78
C LEU A 61 5.22 -15.77 0.73
N ARG A 62 4.93 -16.58 1.75
CA ARG A 62 5.30 -18.00 1.75
C ARG A 62 4.65 -18.80 0.62
N THR A 63 3.39 -18.52 0.30
CA THR A 63 2.63 -19.31 -0.66
C THR A 63 2.91 -18.91 -2.11
N MET A 64 3.12 -17.62 -2.37
CA MET A 64 3.15 -17.06 -3.72
C MET A 64 4.54 -16.61 -4.18
N VAL A 65 5.50 -16.45 -3.27
CA VAL A 65 6.82 -15.87 -3.59
C VAL A 65 7.96 -16.80 -3.21
N ALA A 66 7.89 -17.45 -2.04
CA ALA A 66 8.89 -18.43 -1.66
C ALA A 66 8.77 -19.66 -2.57
N LEU A 67 9.78 -19.86 -3.43
CA LEU A 67 10.01 -21.11 -4.17
C LEU A 67 10.52 -22.20 -3.23
#